data_AF-A0A967SDG3-F1
#
_entry.id   AF-A0A967SDG3-F1
#
_cell.length_a   1.000
_cell.length_b   1.000
_cell.length_c   1.000
_cell.angle_alpha   90.00
_cell.angle_beta   90.00
_cell.angle_gamma   90.00
#
_symmetry.space_group_name_H-M   'P 1'
#
loop_
_entity.id
_entity.type
_entity.pdbx_description
1 polymer ?
#
loop_
_entity_poly.entity_id
_entity_poly.type
_entity_poly.pdbx_seq_one_letter_code
_entity_poly.pdbx_strand_id
1 'polypeptide(L)' 'PETGATGDPHELIHNALSERYQLEDEVGRGGMSTVFSARDKKHDRQVAIKVINPELTRGA' A
#
# COMPACT_ATOMS: atom_id res chain seq x y z
N PRO A 1 -18.47 -9.52 19.32
CA PRO A 1 -18.28 -9.09 17.91
C PRO A 1 -17.39 -10.10 17.19
N GLU A 2 -18.02 -11.11 16.63
CA GLU A 2 -17.38 -12.04 15.68
C GLU A 2 -17.29 -11.35 14.31
N THR A 3 -16.34 -11.82 13.48
CA THR A 3 -16.15 -11.50 12.04
C THR A 3 -15.15 -10.37 11.71
N GLY A 4 -14.00 -10.75 11.13
CA GLY A 4 -13.12 -9.81 10.41
C GLY A 4 -11.61 -10.08 10.40
N ALA A 5 -11.11 -11.23 10.85
CA ALA A 5 -9.68 -11.57 10.72
C ALA A 5 -9.34 -12.01 9.29
N THR A 6 -9.50 -11.11 8.32
CA THR A 6 -8.80 -11.12 7.03
C THR A 6 -8.78 -9.66 6.60
N GLY A 7 -7.90 -8.87 7.22
CA GLY A 7 -7.77 -7.45 6.89
C GLY A 7 -7.49 -7.29 5.40
N ASP A 8 -8.09 -6.26 4.80
CA ASP A 8 -7.88 -5.94 3.40
C ASP A 8 -6.36 -5.93 3.10
N PRO A 9 -5.88 -6.60 2.04
CA PRO A 9 -4.45 -6.66 1.75
C PRO A 9 -3.80 -5.27 1.64
N HIS A 10 -4.59 -4.26 1.26
CA HIS A 10 -4.20 -2.87 1.31
C HIS A 10 -3.94 -2.37 2.74
N GLU A 11 -4.80 -2.69 3.70
CA GLU A 11 -4.62 -2.32 5.11
C GLU A 11 -3.36 -2.96 5.71
N LEU A 12 -3.10 -4.24 5.40
CA LEU A 12 -1.90 -4.94 5.83
C LEU A 12 -0.63 -4.28 5.29
N ILE A 13 -0.63 -3.90 4.01
CA ILE A 13 0.49 -3.21 3.38
C ILE A 13 0.67 -1.81 3.95
N HIS A 14 -0.43 -1.08 4.22
CA HIS A 14 -0.37 0.22 4.89
C HIS A 14 0.28 0.11 6.26
N ASN A 15 -0.10 -0.87 7.06
CA ASN A 15 0.49 -1.10 8.38
C ASN A 15 2.00 -1.40 8.27
N ALA A 16 2.38 -2.33 7.38
CA ALA A 16 3.77 -2.71 7.18
C ALA A 16 4.67 -1.55 6.69
N LEU A 17 4.12 -0.63 5.90
CA LEU A 17 4.86 0.53 5.39
C LEU A 17 4.93 1.69 6.39
N SER A 18 3.98 1.79 7.32
CA SER A 18 3.80 2.94 8.22
C SER A 18 5.00 3.21 9.15
N GLU A 19 5.80 2.19 9.46
CA GLU A 19 7.01 2.37 10.29
C GLU A 19 8.04 3.28 9.61
N ARG A 20 8.19 3.19 8.28
CA ARG A 20 9.22 3.91 7.52
C ARG A 20 8.68 4.99 6.59
N TYR A 21 7.47 4.78 6.08
CA TYR A 21 6.82 5.68 5.14
C TYR A 21 5.54 6.21 5.74
N GLN A 22 5.35 7.52 5.69
CA GLN A 22 4.05 8.11 5.94
C GLN A 22 3.29 8.13 4.62
N LEU A 23 2.37 7.17 4.45
CA LEU A 23 1.44 7.14 3.32
C LEU A 23 0.52 8.36 3.39
N GLU A 24 0.30 8.99 2.25
CA GLU A 24 -0.61 10.10 2.05
C GLU A 24 -1.75 9.62 1.13
N ASP A 25 -2.04 10.36 0.07
CA ASP A 25 -3.10 10.06 -0.87
C ASP A 25 -2.69 9.06 -1.97
N GLU A 26 -3.70 8.38 -2.51
CA GLU A 26 -3.57 7.67 -3.78
C GLU A 26 -3.28 8.68 -4.90
N VAL A 27 -2.18 8.46 -5.62
CA VAL A 27 -1.77 9.27 -6.78
C VAL A 27 -2.37 8.71 -8.06
N GLY A 28 -2.60 7.39 -8.11
CA GLY A 28 -3.32 6.80 -9.23
C GLY A 28 -3.45 5.28 -9.13
N ARG A 29 -4.51 4.77 -9.75
CA ARG A 29 -4.81 3.34 -9.84
C ARG A 29 -4.76 2.88 -11.29
N GLY A 30 -4.02 1.80 -11.52
CA GLY A 30 -3.99 1.08 -12.79
C GLY A 30 -4.46 -0.36 -12.63
N GLY A 31 -4.65 -1.07 -13.74
CA GLY A 31 -5.21 -2.43 -13.73
C GLY A 31 -4.46 -3.44 -12.86
N MET A 32 -3.16 -3.24 -12.61
CA MET A 32 -2.31 -4.17 -11.85
C MET A 32 -1.88 -3.64 -10.47
N SER A 33 -2.11 -2.36 -10.17
CA SER A 33 -1.47 -1.71 -9.01
C SER A 33 -2.10 -0.38 -8.64
N THR A 34 -1.93 0.00 -7.38
CA THR A 34 -2.22 1.34 -6.88
C THR A 34 -0.92 2.06 -6.52
N VAL A 35 -0.82 3.35 -6.83
CA VAL A 35 0.32 4.21 -6.49
C VAL A 35 -0.12 5.21 -5.42
N PHE A 36 0.66 5.30 -4.35
CA PHE A 36 0.46 6.24 -3.26
C PHE A 36 1.60 7.24 -3.19
N SER A 37 1.28 8.48 -2.82
CA SER A 37 2.25 9.46 -2.35
C SER A 37 2.65 9.10 -0.93
N ALA A 38 3.92 9.24 -0.59
CA ALA A 38 4.38 9.03 0.78
C ALA A 38 5.62 9.86 1.11
N ARG A 39 5.84 10.12 2.39
CA ARG A 39 7.10 10.68 2.92
C ARG A 39 7.98 9.57 3.50
N ASP A 40 9.21 9.45 3.02
CA ASP A 40 10.22 8.59 3.64
C ASP A 40 10.74 9.29 4.91
N LYS A 41 10.37 8.78 6.09
CA LYS A 41 10.74 9.37 7.39
C LYS A 41 12.25 9.34 7.64
N LYS A 42 12.98 8.40 7.02
CA LYS A 42 14.43 8.25 7.23
C LYS A 42 15.24 9.29 6.46
N HIS A 43 14.83 9.58 5.23
CA HIS A 43 15.57 10.47 4.33
C HIS A 43 14.87 11.83 4.12
N ASP A 44 13.73 12.02 4.78
CA ASP A 44 12.92 13.23 4.77
C ASP A 44 12.58 13.74 3.35
N ARG A 45 12.15 12.82 2.48
CA ARG A 45 11.82 13.13 1.07
C ARG A 45 10.50 12.53 0.63
N GLN A 46 9.90 13.17 -0.37
CA GLN A 46 8.71 12.66 -1.05
C GLN A 46 9.07 11.45 -1.92
N VAL A 47 8.28 10.39 -1.84
CA VAL A 47 8.42 9.18 -2.64
C VAL A 47 7.05 8.71 -3.15
N ALA A 48 7.04 7.96 -4.25
CA ALA A 48 5.86 7.24 -4.71
C ALA A 48 6.00 5.75 -4.36
N ILE A 49 4.96 5.16 -3.78
CA ILE A 49 4.91 3.73 -3.45
C ILE A 49 3.89 3.04 -4.35
N LYS A 50 4.35 2.07 -5.15
CA LYS A 50 3.49 1.27 -6.02
C LYS A 50 3.18 -0.08 -5.35
N VAL A 51 1.92 -0.29 -4.98
CA VAL A 51 1.40 -1.52 -4.41
C VAL A 51 0.80 -2.38 -5.52
N ILE A 52 1.33 -3.58 -5.72
CA ILE A 52 0.85 -4.51 -6.75
C ILE A 52 -0.32 -5.31 -6.18
N ASN A 53 -1.42 -5.41 -6.93
CA ASN A 53 -2.59 -6.16 -6.50
C ASN A 53 -2.32 -7.68 -6.62
N PRO A 54 -2.45 -8.45 -5.53
CA PRO A 54 -2.11 -9.88 -5.52
C PRO A 54 -3.03 -10.73 -6.41
N GLU A 55 -4.25 -10.26 -6.66
CA GLU A 55 -5.25 -10.87 -7.57
C GLU A 55 -4.71 -11.12 -8.99
N LEU A 56 -3.66 -10.39 -9.40
CA LEU A 56 -3.03 -10.52 -10.73
C LEU A 56 -1.69 -11.26 -10.72
N THR A 57 -1.13 -11.55 -9.53
CA THR A 57 0.16 -12.24 -9.39
C THR A 57 -0.02 -13.75 -9.17
N ARG A 58 -1.26 -14.19 -8.86
CA ARG A 58 -1.68 -15.58 -9.02
C ARG A 58 -1.95 -15.82 -10.51
N GLY A 59 -0.91 -16.24 -11.21
CA GLY A 59 -1.02 -16.64 -12.62
C GLY A 59 -2.10 -17.71 -12.82
N ALA A 60 -2.77 -17.59 -13.96
CA ALA A 60 -3.30 -18.72 -14.71
C ALA A 60 -2.21 -19.79 -14.97
#